data_AF-C4K2Z3-F1
#
_entry.id   AF-C4K2Z3-F1
#
_cell.length_a   1.000
_cell.length_b   1.000
_cell.length_c   1.000
_cell.angle_alpha   90.00
_cell.angle_beta   90.00
_cell.angle_gamma   90.00
#
_symmetry.space_group_name_H-M   'P 1'
#
loop_
_entity.id
_entity.type
_entity.pdbx_description
1 polymer ?
#
loop_
_entity_poly.entity_id
_entity_poly.type
_entity_poly.pdbx_seq_one_letter_code
_entity_poly.pdbx_strand_id
1 'polypeptide(L)'
;MVLKKRSIVDTKKAIENLANELADKPYGTKQEKDYIVRTTISLPASVLFKLEDIARNNKRAKSKLKSVSAILRDCIKNTLNI
;
A
#
# COMPACT_ATOMS: atom_id res chain seq x y z
N MET A 1 22.97 51.96 28.34
CA MET A 1 22.05 50.89 27.91
C MET A 1 22.91 49.76 27.34
N VAL A 2 22.98 48.59 27.99
CA VAL A 2 23.89 47.50 27.61
C VAL A 2 23.11 46.47 26.77
N LEU A 3 23.53 46.26 25.53
CA LEU A 3 22.95 45.25 24.63
C LEU A 3 23.48 43.86 25.01
N LYS A 4 22.61 43.01 25.54
CA LYS A 4 22.89 41.61 25.87
C LYS A 4 23.13 40.83 24.58
N LYS A 5 24.40 40.50 24.29
CA LYS A 5 24.79 39.64 23.16
C LYS A 5 24.22 38.23 23.40
N ARG A 6 23.35 37.76 22.51
CA ARG A 6 22.86 36.38 22.50
C ARG A 6 24.00 35.46 22.07
N SER A 7 24.29 34.44 22.87
CA SER A 7 25.31 33.42 22.59
C SER A 7 24.93 32.64 21.32
N ILE A 8 25.75 32.76 20.28
CA ILE A 8 25.62 32.08 18.96
C ILE A 8 26.18 30.64 19.01
N VAL A 9 26.47 30.15 20.22
CA VAL A 9 27.04 28.82 20.44
C VAL A 9 25.93 27.79 20.18
N ASP A 10 26.23 26.83 19.31
CA ASP A 10 25.42 25.67 18.92
C ASP A 10 24.40 25.81 17.77
N THR A 11 24.44 26.89 16.99
CA THR A 11 23.67 26.94 15.73
C THR A 11 24.13 25.87 14.73
N LYS A 12 25.44 25.66 14.57
CA LYS A 12 25.97 24.65 13.63
C LYS A 12 25.58 23.22 13.98
N LYS A 13 25.69 22.85 15.26
CA LYS A 13 25.35 21.51 15.74
C LYS A 13 23.84 21.22 15.67
N ALA A 14 23.02 22.24 15.93
CA ALA A 14 21.57 22.16 15.72
C ALA A 14 21.22 22.00 14.24
N ILE A 15 21.95 22.68 13.34
CA ILE A 15 21.77 22.55 11.89
C ILE A 15 22.17 21.16 11.41
N GLU A 16 23.29 20.60 11.87
CA GLU A 16 23.76 19.26 11.50
C GLU A 16 22.82 18.16 11.99
N ASN A 17 22.34 18.26 13.23
CA ASN A 17 21.35 17.32 13.77
C ASN A 17 20.04 17.38 12.98
N LEU A 18 19.57 18.59 12.66
CA LEU A 18 18.35 18.78 11.87
C LEU A 18 18.52 18.29 10.42
N ALA A 19 19.71 18.46 9.83
CA ALA A 19 20.05 17.94 8.51
C ALA A 19 20.08 16.40 8.48
N ASN A 20 20.64 15.76 9.51
CA ASN A 20 20.64 14.31 9.64
C ASN A 20 19.22 13.75 9.85
N GLU A 21 18.41 14.39 10.71
CA GLU A 21 16.99 14.01 10.90
C GLU A 21 16.12 14.18 9.64
N LEU A 22 16.50 15.12 8.76
CA LEU A 22 15.85 15.34 7.47
C LEU A 22 16.33 14.36 6.40
N ALA A 23 17.60 13.95 6.44
CA ALA A 23 18.18 12.98 5.52
C ALA A 23 17.65 11.56 5.75
N ASP A 24 17.43 11.17 7.01
CA ASP A 24 16.90 9.85 7.38
C ASP A 24 15.40 9.68 7.11
N LYS A 25 14.69 10.79 6.87
CA LYS A 25 13.29 10.75 6.42
C LYS A 25 13.31 10.66 4.89
N PRO A 26 12.90 9.54 4.28
CA PRO A 26 12.74 9.45 2.84
C PRO A 26 11.56 10.33 2.42
N TYR A 27 11.81 11.64 2.31
CA TYR A 27 10.90 12.58 1.67
C TYR A 27 10.84 12.20 0.19
N GLY A 28 9.75 11.59 -0.25
CA GLY A 28 9.43 11.52 -1.67
C GLY A 28 9.04 10.16 -2.24
N THR A 29 9.09 9.07 -1.47
CA THR A 29 8.45 7.82 -1.91
C THR A 29 7.62 7.24 -0.79
N LYS A 30 6.44 7.84 -0.58
CA LYS A 30 5.30 6.98 -0.26
C LYS A 30 5.21 6.02 -1.44
N GLN A 31 5.80 4.83 -1.31
CA GLN A 31 5.39 3.70 -2.13
C GLN A 31 3.87 3.72 -2.06
N GLU A 32 3.22 3.95 -3.20
CA GLU A 32 1.78 3.88 -3.29
C GLU A 32 1.44 2.47 -2.84
N LYS A 33 1.05 2.33 -1.57
CA LYS A 33 0.66 1.05 -1.02
C LYS A 33 -0.63 0.75 -1.75
N ASP A 34 -0.54 -0.10 -2.76
CA ASP A 34 -1.67 -0.45 -3.58
C ASP A 34 -2.71 -1.12 -2.68
N TYR A 35 -3.75 -0.34 -2.32
CA TYR A 35 -4.72 -0.73 -1.32
C TYR A 35 -5.93 -1.33 -2.01
N ILE A 36 -6.48 -2.39 -1.43
CA ILE A 36 -7.65 -3.07 -2.00
C ILE A 36 -8.86 -2.15 -1.84
N VAL A 37 -9.39 -1.66 -2.97
CA VAL A 37 -10.64 -0.90 -3.02
C VAL A 37 -11.82 -1.84 -3.27
N ARG A 38 -12.96 -1.56 -2.64
CA ARG A 38 -14.21 -2.28 -2.90
C ARG A 38 -14.78 -1.83 -4.24
N THR A 39 -14.85 -2.76 -5.18
CA THR A 39 -15.45 -2.53 -6.50
C THR A 39 -16.73 -3.36 -6.62
N THR A 40 -17.82 -2.73 -7.06
CA THR A 40 -19.05 -3.42 -7.45
C THR A 40 -18.99 -3.67 -8.95
N ILE A 41 -19.10 -4.92 -9.37
CA ILE A 41 -19.10 -5.31 -10.78
C ILE A 41 -20.41 -6.04 -11.11
N SER A 42 -20.94 -5.78 -12.31
CA SER A 42 -22.08 -6.51 -12.84
C SER A 42 -21.57 -7.66 -13.71
N LEU A 43 -22.01 -8.88 -13.42
CA LEU A 43 -21.65 -10.08 -14.16
C LEU A 43 -22.92 -10.84 -14.56
N PRO A 44 -22.89 -11.60 -15.66
CA PRO A 44 -23.96 -12.55 -15.97
C PRO A 44 -24.13 -13.57 -14.83
N ALA A 45 -25.39 -13.87 -14.47
CA ALA A 45 -25.69 -14.77 -13.34
C ALA A 45 -25.00 -16.13 -13.47
N SER A 46 -24.99 -16.72 -14.67
CA SER A 46 -24.33 -18.00 -14.95
C SER A 46 -22.82 -17.99 -14.65
N VAL A 47 -22.17 -16.84 -14.82
CA VAL A 47 -20.73 -16.69 -14.53
C VAL A 47 -20.52 -16.56 -13.02
N LEU A 48 -21.39 -15.83 -12.33
CA LEU A 48 -21.34 -15.69 -10.87
C LEU A 48 -21.43 -17.05 -10.18
N PHE A 49 -22.42 -17.88 -10.54
CA PHE A 49 -22.59 -19.22 -9.96
C PHE A 49 -21.36 -20.11 -10.16
N LYS A 50 -20.78 -20.11 -11.37
CA LYS A 50 -19.54 -20.85 -11.65
C LYS A 50 -18.38 -20.39 -10.78
N LEU A 51 -18.22 -19.08 -10.58
CA LEU A 51 -17.17 -18.53 -9.74
C LEU A 51 -17.35 -18.89 -8.26
N GLU A 52 -18.59 -18.92 -7.77
CA GLU A 52 -18.92 -19.36 -6.40
C GLU A 52 -18.61 -20.84 -6.18
N ASP A 53 -18.95 -21.70 -7.15
CA ASP A 53 -18.62 -23.13 -7.10
C ASP A 53 -17.10 -23.36 -7.09
N ILE A 54 -16.37 -22.65 -7.95
CA ILE A 54 -14.90 -22.71 -7.99
C ILE A 54 -14.32 -22.25 -6.65
N ALA A 55 -14.80 -21.14 -6.09
CA ALA A 55 -14.34 -20.64 -4.80
C ALA A 55 -14.62 -21.64 -3.66
N ARG A 56 -15.80 -22.28 -3.68
CA ARG A 56 -16.20 -23.31 -2.69
C ARG A 56 -15.33 -24.56 -2.79
N ASN A 57 -15.04 -25.02 -4.01
CA ASN A 57 -14.16 -26.17 -4.25
C ASN A 57 -12.72 -25.87 -3.83
N ASN A 58 -12.20 -24.70 -4.17
CA ASN A 58 -10.86 -24.26 -3.76
C ASN A 58 -10.73 -24.16 -2.24
N LYS A 59 -11.78 -23.70 -1.54
CA LYS A 59 -11.81 -23.67 -0.08
C LYS A 59 -11.71 -25.07 0.52
N ARG A 60 -12.42 -26.06 -0.04
CA ARG A 60 -12.35 -27.47 0.38
C ARG A 60 -10.98 -28.09 0.09
N ALA A 61 -10.39 -27.75 -1.05
CA ALA A 61 -9.05 -28.21 -1.46
C ALA A 61 -7.89 -27.45 -0.76
N LYS A 62 -8.18 -26.55 0.19
CA LYS A 62 -7.18 -25.69 0.88
C LYS A 62 -6.30 -24.83 -0.05
N SER A 63 -6.78 -24.53 -1.26
CA SER A 63 -6.06 -23.68 -2.23
C SER A 63 -6.05 -22.20 -1.83
N LYS A 64 -5.19 -21.39 -2.45
CA LYS A 64 -4.97 -19.96 -2.14
C LYS A 64 -6.16 -19.08 -2.57
N LEU A 65 -6.88 -19.48 -3.62
CA LEU A 65 -7.99 -18.72 -4.22
C LEU A 65 -9.35 -19.12 -3.65
N LYS A 66 -9.65 -18.69 -2.42
CA LYS A 66 -10.84 -19.11 -1.65
C LYS A 66 -12.06 -18.21 -1.83
N SER A 67 -11.92 -17.06 -2.49
CA SER A 67 -13.01 -16.10 -2.71
C SER A 67 -13.13 -15.71 -4.16
N VAL A 68 -14.35 -15.35 -4.58
CA VAL A 68 -14.63 -14.82 -5.92
C VAL A 68 -13.74 -13.60 -6.21
N SER A 69 -13.54 -12.72 -5.23
CA SER A 69 -12.64 -11.57 -5.34
C SER A 69 -11.17 -11.95 -5.52
N ALA A 70 -10.69 -13.04 -4.91
CA ALA A 70 -9.33 -13.53 -5.12
C ALA A 70 -9.15 -14.10 -6.52
N ILE A 71 -10.13 -14.87 -7.00
CA ILE A 71 -10.13 -15.44 -8.36
C ILE A 71 -10.15 -14.32 -9.40
N LEU A 72 -11.00 -13.31 -9.23
CA LEU A 72 -11.06 -12.16 -10.14
C LEU A 72 -9.75 -11.38 -10.17
N ARG A 73 -9.14 -11.12 -9.01
CA ARG A 73 -7.83 -10.44 -8.96
C ARG A 73 -6.75 -11.23 -9.68
N ASP A 74 -6.70 -12.54 -9.46
CA ASP A 74 -5.74 -13.43 -10.12
C ASP A 74 -5.95 -13.47 -11.64
N CYS A 75 -7.22 -13.53 -12.06
CA CYS A 75 -7.58 -13.51 -13.48
C CYS A 75 -7.18 -12.18 -14.14
N ILE A 76 -7.50 -11.04 -13.51
CA ILE A 76 -7.12 -9.70 -13.98
C ILE A 76 -5.59 -9.56 -14.06
N LYS A 77 -4.90 -10.04 -13.02
CA LYS A 77 -3.43 -10.05 -12.95
C LYS A 77 -2.84 -10.82 -14.14
N ASN A 78 -3.37 -12.02 -14.40
CA ASN A 78 -2.92 -12.86 -15.51
C ASN A 78 -3.27 -12.26 -16.89
N THR A 79 -4.40 -11.56 -17.03
CA THR A 79 -4.75 -10.91 -18.31
C THR A 79 -3.92 -9.66 -18.60
N LEU A 80 -3.55 -8.90 -17.56
CA LEU A 80 -2.78 -7.66 -17.71
C LEU A 80 -1.26 -7.88 -17.61
N ASN A 81 -0.81 -9.10 -17.26
CA ASN A 81 0.61 -9.44 -17.01
C ASN A 81 1.29 -8.51 -15.98
N ILE A 82 0.56 -8.12 -14.93
CA ILE A 82 1.05 -7.30 -13.80
C ILE A 82 1.37 -8.22 -12.61
#